data_AF-A0A7J0F8J2-F1
#
_entry.id   AF-A0A7J0F8J2-F1
#
_cell.length_a   1.000
_cell.length_b   1.000
_cell.length_c   1.000
_cell.angle_alpha   90.00
_cell.angle_beta   90.00
_cell.angle_gamma   90.00
#
_symmetry.space_group_name_H-M   'P 1'
#
loop_
_entity.id
_entity.type
_entity.pdbx_description
1 polymer ?
#
loop_
_entity_poly.entity_id
_entity_poly.type
_entity_poly.pdbx_seq_one_letter_code
_entity_poly.pdbx_strand_id
1 'polypeptide(L)'
;MILMRTLRNDYAKYAREDDDLETLERDVSDESGWKLVHGDVFRPPRNLVLHSAVVGTGAQLALLVLLVILFAIVGMLYIGLPFQVTLSIWLSNLIMLHHSIGKNWIKSMILTASLFPFLCFGIGFVLNTIAIFYGSLAAIPFGTMVVVLVIWAFISFPLALLGTVVGRNWSGAPNNPCRVKTIPRPIPEKKWYLTPSVVSMMGGLLPFGSIFIEMYFVFTSFWNYKAANSGAMVSTSLFPRQPGLTSLQLLPHMGQALFGAKADLGVRIMAQAKYKVKLITPDGMTKIDCPDAVYIL
;
A
#
# COMPACT_ATOMS: atom_id res chain seq x y z
N MET A 1 -12.71 -6.03 33.72
CA MET A 1 -13.88 -6.42 34.53
C MET A 1 -15.22 -5.95 33.95
N ILE A 2 -15.26 -4.89 33.12
CA ILE A 2 -16.53 -4.39 32.54
C ILE A 2 -17.13 -5.35 31.51
N LEU A 3 -16.28 -5.96 30.66
CA LEU A 3 -16.69 -6.96 29.66
C LEU A 3 -17.38 -8.18 30.28
N MET A 4 -16.82 -8.73 31.37
CA MET A 4 -17.39 -9.89 32.07
C MET A 4 -18.78 -9.57 32.66
N ARG A 5 -18.99 -8.33 33.11
CA ARG A 5 -20.28 -7.88 33.64
C ARG A 5 -21.30 -7.66 32.53
N THR A 6 -20.92 -7.05 31.39
CA THR A 6 -21.81 -6.94 30.23
C THR A 6 -22.17 -8.31 29.66
N LEU A 7 -21.19 -9.21 29.53
CA LEU A 7 -21.41 -10.55 28.96
C LEU A 7 -22.31 -11.41 29.88
N ARG A 8 -22.13 -11.32 31.20
CA ARG A 8 -23.00 -12.00 32.17
C ARG A 8 -24.42 -11.43 32.17
N ASN A 9 -24.57 -10.12 32.04
CA ASN A 9 -25.89 -9.48 31.92
C ASN A 9 -26.59 -9.86 30.59
N ASP A 10 -25.85 -9.86 29.48
CA ASP A 10 -26.40 -10.28 28.18
C ASP A 10 -26.83 -11.76 28.24
N TYR A 11 -25.98 -12.63 28.78
CA TYR A 11 -26.30 -14.06 28.91
C TYR A 11 -27.51 -14.30 29.82
N ALA A 12 -27.60 -13.59 30.96
CA ALA A 12 -28.74 -13.69 31.87
C ALA A 12 -30.04 -13.13 31.27
N LYS A 13 -29.94 -12.18 30.33
CA LYS A 13 -31.09 -11.68 29.57
C LYS A 13 -31.62 -12.75 28.61
N TYR A 14 -30.74 -13.37 27.82
CA TYR A 14 -31.15 -14.43 26.88
C TYR A 14 -31.68 -15.67 27.59
N ALA A 15 -31.08 -16.07 28.71
CA ALA A 15 -31.52 -17.23 29.48
C ALA A 15 -32.91 -17.07 30.12
N ARG A 16 -33.43 -15.84 30.23
CA ARG A 16 -34.80 -15.58 30.72
C ARG A 16 -35.82 -15.49 29.59
N GLU A 17 -35.40 -15.23 28.36
CA GLU A 17 -36.27 -15.14 27.19
C GLU A 17 -36.65 -16.54 26.66
N ASP A 18 -35.83 -17.58 26.90
CA ASP A 18 -36.11 -18.97 26.48
C ASP A 18 -37.21 -19.69 27.31
N ASP A 19 -37.52 -19.25 28.54
CA ASP A 19 -38.50 -19.91 29.43
C ASP A 19 -39.96 -19.44 29.19
N ASP A 20 -40.18 -18.37 28.43
CA ASP A 20 -41.51 -17.84 28.09
C ASP A 20 -41.93 -18.31 26.68
N LEU A 21 -42.47 -19.54 26.60
CA LEU A 21 -42.88 -20.19 25.34
C LEU A 21 -44.04 -19.49 24.59
N GLU A 22 -44.66 -18.44 25.17
CA GLU A 22 -45.72 -17.62 24.54
C GLU A 22 -45.20 -16.39 23.78
N THR A 23 -43.88 -16.13 23.77
CA THR A 23 -43.27 -14.93 23.14
C THR A 23 -42.67 -15.13 21.75
N LEU A 24 -42.96 -16.24 21.07
CA LEU A 24 -42.50 -16.50 19.69
C LEU A 24 -42.94 -15.43 18.66
N GLU A 25 -44.00 -14.66 18.94
CA GLU A 25 -44.41 -13.52 18.11
C GLU A 25 -43.65 -12.21 18.44
N ARG A 26 -43.04 -12.09 19.63
CA ARG A 26 -42.22 -10.93 20.04
C ARG A 26 -40.74 -11.08 19.69
N ASP A 27 -40.23 -12.31 19.57
CA ASP A 27 -38.83 -12.58 19.22
C ASP A 27 -38.40 -12.09 17.83
N VAL A 28 -39.35 -11.91 16.90
CA VAL A 28 -39.06 -11.33 15.58
C VAL A 28 -38.79 -9.81 15.68
N SER A 29 -39.25 -9.16 16.75
CA SER A 29 -39.17 -7.70 16.91
C SER A 29 -37.97 -7.23 17.76
N ASP A 30 -37.41 -8.07 18.64
CA ASP A 30 -36.40 -7.66 19.63
C ASP A 30 -34.96 -8.13 19.33
N GLU A 31 -34.73 -8.89 18.26
CA GLU A 31 -33.37 -9.06 17.73
C GLU A 31 -32.86 -7.67 17.30
N SER A 32 -31.84 -7.12 17.97
CA SER A 32 -31.30 -5.79 17.65
C SER A 32 -29.96 -5.87 16.91
N GLY A 33 -29.74 -4.93 15.99
CA GLY A 33 -28.44 -4.66 15.38
C GLY A 33 -27.91 -5.80 14.50
N TRP A 34 -26.74 -6.35 14.88
CA TRP A 34 -25.96 -7.31 14.09
C TRP A 34 -26.62 -8.71 14.02
N LYS A 35 -27.43 -9.07 15.03
CA LYS A 35 -28.15 -10.35 15.07
C LYS A 35 -29.19 -10.45 13.97
N LEU A 36 -29.90 -9.35 13.66
CA LEU A 36 -30.83 -9.29 12.52
C LEU A 36 -30.16 -9.45 11.16
N VAL A 37 -28.85 -9.22 11.06
CA VAL A 37 -28.12 -9.23 9.79
C VAL A 37 -27.52 -10.61 9.51
N HIS A 38 -27.44 -11.51 10.50
CA HIS A 38 -26.72 -12.79 10.38
C HIS A 38 -27.18 -13.62 9.16
N GLY A 39 -28.48 -13.63 8.86
CA GLY A 39 -29.06 -14.36 7.72
C GLY A 39 -28.96 -13.64 6.37
N ASP A 40 -28.59 -12.35 6.37
CA ASP A 40 -28.40 -11.50 5.19
C ASP A 40 -26.92 -11.26 4.84
N VAL A 41 -25.97 -11.43 5.78
CA VAL A 41 -24.51 -11.24 5.55
C VAL A 41 -24.00 -12.12 4.41
N PHE A 42 -24.45 -13.37 4.35
CA PHE A 42 -23.98 -14.34 3.36
C PHE A 42 -24.75 -14.32 2.04
N ARG A 43 -25.64 -13.33 1.85
CA ARG A 43 -26.36 -13.18 0.59
C ARG A 43 -25.43 -12.61 -0.49
N PRO A 44 -25.41 -13.20 -1.70
CA PRO A 44 -24.64 -12.63 -2.79
C PRO A 44 -25.18 -11.24 -3.18
N PRO A 45 -24.32 -10.23 -3.39
CA PRO A 45 -24.73 -8.91 -3.84
C PRO A 45 -25.31 -8.93 -5.26
N ARG A 46 -26.15 -7.93 -5.57
CA ARG A 46 -26.80 -7.77 -6.90
C ARG A 46 -25.80 -7.82 -8.07
N ASN A 47 -24.65 -7.17 -7.92
CA ASN A 47 -23.58 -7.13 -8.92
C ASN A 47 -22.36 -7.96 -8.48
N LEU A 48 -22.57 -9.25 -8.20
CA LEU A 48 -21.52 -10.17 -7.76
C LEU A 48 -20.30 -10.19 -8.69
N VAL A 49 -20.51 -10.16 -10.00
CA VAL A 49 -19.45 -10.26 -11.02
C VAL A 49 -18.52 -9.05 -10.97
N LEU A 50 -19.06 -7.84 -10.86
CA LEU A 50 -18.25 -6.62 -10.80
C LEU A 50 -17.52 -6.53 -9.46
N HIS A 51 -18.21 -6.82 -8.36
CA HIS A 51 -17.62 -6.76 -7.03
C HIS A 51 -16.47 -7.75 -6.88
N SER A 52 -16.65 -8.99 -7.31
CA SER A 52 -15.59 -10.00 -7.31
C SER A 52 -14.41 -9.61 -8.20
N ALA A 53 -14.67 -9.02 -9.38
CA ALA A 53 -13.60 -8.55 -10.25
C ALA A 53 -12.76 -7.43 -9.60
N VAL A 54 -13.39 -6.42 -8.99
CA VAL A 54 -12.69 -5.30 -8.34
C VAL A 54 -11.88 -5.76 -7.14
N VAL A 55 -12.48 -6.58 -6.26
CA VAL A 55 -11.76 -7.16 -5.11
C VAL A 55 -10.61 -8.05 -5.59
N GLY A 56 -10.80 -8.73 -6.72
CA GLY A 56 -9.80 -9.58 -7.35
C GLY A 56 -8.58 -8.82 -7.75
N THR A 57 -8.77 -7.86 -8.64
CA THR A 57 -7.72 -6.94 -9.06
C THR A 57 -7.01 -6.32 -7.85
N GLY A 58 -7.75 -5.88 -6.82
CA GLY A 58 -7.17 -5.33 -5.59
C GLY A 58 -6.26 -6.31 -4.85
N ALA A 59 -6.68 -7.57 -4.71
CA ALA A 59 -5.87 -8.62 -4.10
C ALA A 59 -4.63 -8.96 -4.95
N GLN A 60 -4.74 -8.98 -6.28
CA GLN A 60 -3.57 -9.19 -7.16
C GLN A 60 -2.54 -8.07 -6.97
N LEU A 61 -2.99 -6.82 -6.92
CA LEU A 61 -2.14 -5.65 -6.72
C LEU A 61 -1.50 -5.64 -5.33
N ALA A 62 -2.26 -5.94 -4.28
CA ALA A 62 -1.73 -5.99 -2.92
C ALA A 62 -0.65 -7.07 -2.76
N LEU A 63 -0.88 -8.26 -3.34
CA LEU A 63 0.08 -9.35 -3.31
C LEU A 63 1.31 -9.05 -4.18
N LEU A 64 1.12 -8.44 -5.36
CA LEU A 64 2.22 -7.96 -6.19
C LEU A 64 3.10 -6.96 -5.43
N VAL A 65 2.49 -5.95 -4.80
CA VAL A 65 3.22 -4.93 -4.01
C VAL A 65 3.98 -5.58 -2.86
N LEU A 66 3.34 -6.49 -2.12
CA LEU A 66 3.99 -7.22 -1.03
C LEU A 66 5.18 -8.04 -1.53
N LEU A 67 5.03 -8.77 -2.63
CA LEU A 67 6.14 -9.55 -3.21
C LEU A 67 7.27 -8.62 -3.66
N VAL A 68 6.97 -7.53 -4.36
CA VAL A 68 7.97 -6.55 -4.79
C VAL A 68 8.75 -6.01 -3.59
N ILE A 69 8.08 -5.67 -2.49
CA ILE A 69 8.74 -5.20 -1.26
C ILE A 69 9.65 -6.29 -0.68
N LEU A 70 9.19 -7.53 -0.57
CA LEU A 70 10.00 -8.64 -0.06
C LEU A 70 11.25 -8.88 -0.93
N PHE A 71 11.11 -8.88 -2.25
CA PHE A 71 12.24 -9.04 -3.16
C PHE A 71 13.17 -7.82 -3.17
N ALA A 72 12.65 -6.62 -2.92
CA ALA A 72 13.44 -5.40 -2.71
C ALA A 72 14.37 -5.55 -1.51
N ILE A 73 13.84 -6.05 -0.39
CA ILE A 73 14.61 -6.27 0.84
C ILE A 73 15.72 -7.31 0.61
N VAL A 74 15.44 -8.37 -0.15
CA VAL A 74 16.43 -9.43 -0.47
C VAL A 74 17.47 -8.97 -1.51
N GLY A 75 17.27 -7.84 -2.19
CA GLY A 75 18.20 -7.30 -3.19
C GLY A 75 18.13 -7.95 -4.57
N MET A 76 17.09 -8.75 -4.84
CA MET A 76 16.92 -9.55 -6.07
C MET A 76 15.89 -8.95 -7.03
N LEU A 77 15.81 -7.62 -7.08
CA LEU A 77 14.77 -6.90 -7.86
C LEU A 77 14.83 -7.18 -9.36
N TYR A 78 16.03 -7.22 -9.95
CA TYR A 78 16.21 -7.24 -11.40
C TYR A 78 16.00 -8.62 -12.04
N ILE A 79 16.29 -9.70 -11.33
CA ILE A 79 16.10 -11.08 -11.84
C ILE A 79 14.63 -11.52 -11.69
N GLY A 80 13.90 -10.93 -10.75
CA GLY A 80 12.60 -11.42 -10.31
C GLY A 80 11.36 -10.76 -10.94
N LEU A 81 11.45 -9.64 -11.66
CA LEU A 81 10.27 -8.88 -12.13
C LEU A 81 9.22 -9.73 -12.90
N PRO A 82 9.58 -10.46 -13.98
CA PRO A 82 8.61 -11.27 -14.70
C PRO A 82 8.08 -12.43 -13.84
N PHE A 83 8.91 -12.98 -12.95
CA PHE A 83 8.54 -14.05 -12.05
C PHE A 83 7.56 -13.56 -10.96
N GLN A 84 7.80 -12.40 -10.35
CA GLN A 84 6.94 -11.77 -9.34
C GLN A 84 5.55 -11.43 -9.91
N VAL A 85 5.49 -10.94 -11.15
CA VAL A 85 4.24 -10.65 -11.84
C VAL A 85 3.47 -11.94 -12.15
N THR A 86 4.16 -12.96 -12.66
CA THR A 86 3.54 -14.26 -12.98
C THR A 86 3.03 -14.96 -11.71
N LEU A 87 3.84 -14.98 -10.65
CA LEU A 87 3.53 -15.58 -9.36
C LEU A 87 2.36 -14.86 -8.65
N SER A 88 2.32 -13.53 -8.73
CA SER A 88 1.22 -12.77 -8.12
C SER A 88 -0.11 -12.97 -8.83
N ILE A 89 -0.10 -13.05 -10.15
CA ILE A 89 -1.28 -13.41 -10.95
C ILE A 89 -1.74 -14.83 -10.58
N TRP A 90 -0.84 -15.81 -10.49
CA TRP A 90 -1.21 -17.18 -10.08
C TRP A 90 -1.79 -17.27 -8.66
N LEU A 91 -1.10 -16.72 -7.66
CA LEU A 91 -1.51 -16.80 -6.25
C LEU A 91 -2.81 -16.06 -5.96
N SER A 92 -2.97 -14.87 -6.53
CA SER A 92 -4.18 -14.07 -6.33
C SER A 92 -5.43 -14.71 -6.91
N ASN A 93 -5.31 -15.41 -8.05
CA ASN A 93 -6.42 -16.15 -8.67
C ASN A 93 -6.80 -17.42 -7.88
N LEU A 94 -5.89 -17.99 -7.08
CA LEU A 94 -6.19 -19.09 -6.15
C LEU A 94 -7.00 -18.58 -4.94
N ILE A 95 -6.59 -17.46 -4.34
CA ILE A 95 -7.19 -16.89 -3.11
C ILE A 95 -8.58 -16.30 -3.39
N MET A 96 -8.76 -15.69 -4.56
CA MET A 96 -10.00 -15.06 -5.02
C MET A 96 -11.23 -15.98 -5.05
N LEU A 97 -11.02 -17.29 -5.16
CA LEU A 97 -12.11 -18.22 -5.46
C LEU A 97 -12.73 -18.92 -4.25
N HIS A 98 -12.38 -18.56 -3.01
CA HIS A 98 -13.21 -18.96 -1.86
C HIS A 98 -14.62 -18.32 -1.89
N HIS A 99 -14.85 -17.30 -2.73
CA HIS A 99 -16.07 -16.49 -2.66
C HIS A 99 -16.85 -16.34 -3.98
N SER A 100 -16.31 -16.77 -5.13
CA SER A 100 -16.99 -16.67 -6.44
C SER A 100 -17.66 -17.99 -6.84
N ILE A 101 -18.44 -18.54 -5.91
CA ILE A 101 -19.35 -19.65 -6.18
C ILE A 101 -20.58 -19.10 -6.90
N GLY A 102 -20.50 -19.04 -8.22
CA GLY A 102 -21.60 -18.59 -9.07
C GLY A 102 -21.60 -19.26 -10.44
N LYS A 103 -22.80 -19.32 -11.04
CA LYS A 103 -23.03 -19.85 -12.40
C LYS A 103 -22.30 -19.04 -13.50
N ASN A 104 -21.87 -17.81 -13.20
CA ASN A 104 -21.28 -16.86 -14.15
C ASN A 104 -19.76 -16.67 -13.98
N TRP A 105 -19.04 -17.69 -13.52
CA TRP A 105 -17.60 -17.60 -13.23
C TRP A 105 -16.74 -17.17 -14.44
N ILE A 106 -17.11 -17.57 -15.67
CA ILE A 106 -16.43 -17.13 -16.89
C ILE A 106 -16.48 -15.61 -17.06
N LYS A 107 -17.66 -15.01 -16.83
CA LYS A 107 -17.84 -13.55 -16.92
C LYS A 107 -17.01 -12.83 -15.86
N SER A 108 -16.93 -13.41 -14.66
CA SER A 108 -16.10 -12.90 -13.58
C SER A 108 -14.61 -12.95 -13.94
N MET A 109 -14.13 -14.08 -14.47
CA MET A 109 -12.74 -14.24 -14.89
C MET A 109 -12.36 -13.24 -15.97
N ILE A 110 -13.17 -13.12 -17.02
CA ILE A 110 -12.92 -12.17 -18.12
C ILE A 110 -12.85 -10.75 -17.56
N LEU A 111 -13.81 -10.37 -16.71
CA LEU A 111 -13.85 -9.03 -16.13
C LEU A 111 -12.63 -8.76 -15.23
N THR A 112 -12.22 -9.70 -14.38
CA THR A 112 -11.02 -9.56 -13.54
C THR A 112 -9.75 -9.42 -14.38
N ALA A 113 -9.62 -10.23 -15.44
CA ALA A 113 -8.43 -10.26 -16.29
C ALA A 113 -8.31 -9.03 -17.22
N SER A 114 -9.43 -8.41 -17.60
CA SER A 114 -9.46 -7.30 -18.54
C SER A 114 -9.63 -5.93 -17.88
N LEU A 115 -10.35 -5.80 -16.77
CA LEU A 115 -10.75 -4.50 -16.23
C LEU A 115 -9.56 -3.56 -15.98
N PHE A 116 -8.52 -4.05 -15.29
CA PHE A 116 -7.35 -3.24 -14.95
C PHE A 116 -6.41 -2.99 -16.14
N PRO A 117 -5.99 -4.03 -16.92
CA PRO A 117 -5.13 -3.80 -18.08
C PRO A 117 -5.73 -2.86 -19.12
N PHE A 118 -7.03 -2.99 -19.42
CA PHE A 118 -7.69 -2.09 -20.37
C PHE A 118 -7.87 -0.67 -19.81
N LEU A 119 -8.08 -0.51 -18.51
CA LEU A 119 -8.10 0.81 -17.88
C LEU A 119 -6.73 1.49 -17.97
N CYS A 120 -5.65 0.77 -17.68
CA CYS A 120 -4.28 1.26 -17.85
C CYS A 120 -3.96 1.56 -19.33
N PHE A 121 -4.40 0.70 -20.25
CA PHE A 121 -4.22 0.91 -21.68
C PHE A 121 -4.96 2.16 -22.16
N GLY A 122 -6.21 2.37 -21.72
CA GLY A 122 -6.99 3.56 -22.07
C GLY A 122 -6.34 4.85 -21.58
N ILE A 123 -5.90 4.89 -20.32
CA ILE A 123 -5.16 6.04 -19.77
C ILE A 123 -3.86 6.26 -20.53
N GLY A 124 -3.08 5.19 -20.74
CA GLY A 124 -1.83 5.22 -21.48
C GLY A 124 -2.02 5.69 -22.92
N PHE A 125 -3.10 5.29 -23.58
CA PHE A 125 -3.43 5.70 -24.94
C PHE A 125 -3.72 7.20 -25.03
N VAL A 126 -4.51 7.75 -24.10
CA VAL A 126 -4.78 9.19 -24.02
C VAL A 126 -3.48 9.96 -23.77
N LEU A 127 -2.68 9.54 -22.78
CA LEU A 127 -1.39 10.16 -22.49
C LEU A 127 -0.42 10.06 -23.68
N ASN A 128 -0.41 8.94 -24.39
CA ASN A 128 0.42 8.75 -25.57
C ASN A 128 0.00 9.64 -26.73
N THR A 129 -1.31 9.82 -26.92
CA THR A 129 -1.85 10.73 -27.93
C THR A 129 -1.36 12.15 -27.66
N ILE A 130 -1.42 12.60 -26.40
CA ILE A 130 -0.87 13.89 -25.97
C ILE A 130 0.64 13.95 -26.20
N ALA A 131 1.39 12.90 -25.86
CA ALA A 131 2.83 12.85 -26.05
C ALA A 131 3.25 12.98 -27.52
N ILE A 132 2.49 12.38 -28.44
CA ILE A 132 2.69 12.51 -29.89
C ILE A 132 2.44 13.95 -30.35
N PHE A 133 1.36 14.58 -29.87
CA PHE A 133 1.06 15.99 -30.20
C PHE A 133 2.19 16.95 -29.81
N TYR A 134 2.85 16.72 -28.67
CA TYR A 134 3.98 17.53 -28.21
C TYR A 134 5.35 17.09 -28.77
N GLY A 135 5.41 16.09 -29.64
CA GLY A 135 6.68 15.58 -30.19
C GLY A 135 7.63 15.02 -29.13
N SER A 136 7.09 14.46 -28.04
CA SER A 136 7.88 13.95 -26.93
C SER A 136 8.62 12.66 -27.31
N LEU A 137 9.90 12.57 -26.94
CA LEU A 137 10.69 11.32 -27.05
C LEU A 137 10.14 10.18 -26.18
N ALA A 138 9.25 10.49 -25.22
CA ALA A 138 8.55 9.51 -24.41
C ALA A 138 7.30 8.94 -25.10
N ALA A 139 6.98 9.37 -26.33
CA ALA A 139 5.88 8.80 -27.10
C ALA A 139 6.18 7.33 -27.42
N ILE A 140 5.26 6.47 -27.00
CA ILE A 140 5.29 5.03 -27.20
C ILE A 140 4.87 4.76 -28.65
N PRO A 141 5.74 4.11 -29.46
CA PRO A 141 5.40 3.81 -30.85
C PRO A 141 4.24 2.81 -30.93
N PHE A 142 3.45 2.87 -32.00
CA PHE A 142 2.28 1.99 -32.16
C PHE A 142 2.64 0.49 -32.04
N GLY A 143 3.82 0.09 -32.54
CA GLY A 143 4.28 -1.29 -32.48
C GLY A 143 4.38 -1.84 -31.05
N THR A 144 4.86 -1.05 -30.08
CA THR A 144 4.98 -1.53 -28.69
C THR A 144 3.62 -1.64 -28.02
N MET A 145 2.63 -0.81 -28.39
CA MET A 145 1.25 -0.96 -27.91
C MET A 145 0.65 -2.29 -28.35
N VAL A 146 0.88 -2.69 -29.61
CA VAL A 146 0.44 -3.99 -30.14
C VAL A 146 1.15 -5.13 -29.43
N VAL A 147 2.47 -5.02 -29.22
CA VAL A 147 3.24 -6.04 -28.47
C VAL A 147 2.70 -6.25 -27.06
N VAL A 148 2.36 -5.16 -26.34
CA VAL A 148 1.76 -5.25 -24.99
C VAL A 148 0.40 -5.96 -25.03
N LEU A 149 -0.45 -5.68 -26.02
CA LEU A 149 -1.72 -6.37 -26.19
C LEU A 149 -1.54 -7.87 -26.49
N VAL A 150 -0.56 -8.23 -27.31
CA VAL A 150 -0.23 -9.63 -27.63
C VAL A 150 0.28 -10.36 -26.38
N ILE A 151 1.19 -9.75 -25.61
CA ILE A 151 1.67 -10.30 -24.35
C ILE A 151 0.51 -10.53 -23.37
N TRP A 152 -0.38 -9.55 -23.23
CA TRP A 152 -1.56 -9.71 -22.39
C TRP A 152 -2.46 -10.87 -22.88
N ALA A 153 -2.71 -10.97 -24.18
CA ALA A 153 -3.60 -11.96 -24.78
C ALA A 153 -3.06 -13.39 -24.70
N PHE A 154 -1.74 -13.60 -24.84
CA PHE A 154 -1.13 -14.94 -24.88
C PHE A 154 -0.47 -15.38 -23.57
N ILE A 155 -0.13 -14.44 -22.68
CA ILE A 155 0.51 -14.76 -21.41
C ILE A 155 -0.47 -14.47 -20.28
N SER A 156 -0.83 -13.21 -20.04
CA SER A 156 -1.63 -12.84 -18.86
C SER A 156 -3.03 -13.45 -18.84
N PHE A 157 -3.72 -13.45 -19.99
CA PHE A 157 -5.09 -13.94 -20.08
C PHE A 157 -5.20 -15.47 -19.92
N PRO A 158 -4.39 -16.31 -20.59
CA PRO A 158 -4.38 -17.75 -20.35
C PRO A 158 -3.96 -18.11 -18.93
N LEU A 159 -3.01 -17.36 -18.35
CA LEU A 159 -2.57 -17.57 -16.97
C LEU A 159 -3.69 -17.29 -15.96
N ALA A 160 -4.46 -16.21 -16.18
CA ALA A 160 -5.63 -15.90 -15.38
C ALA A 160 -6.70 -17.00 -15.50
N LEU A 161 -6.96 -17.48 -16.72
CA LEU A 161 -7.87 -18.61 -16.95
C LEU A 161 -7.41 -19.86 -16.18
N LEU A 162 -6.14 -20.27 -16.31
CA LEU A 162 -5.60 -21.43 -15.60
C LEU A 162 -5.69 -21.26 -14.08
N GLY A 163 -5.32 -20.09 -13.55
CA GLY A 163 -5.42 -19.77 -12.13
C GLY A 163 -6.86 -19.89 -11.62
N THR A 164 -7.84 -19.39 -12.39
CA THR A 164 -9.26 -19.51 -12.00
C THR A 164 -9.79 -20.93 -12.07
N VAL A 165 -9.37 -21.74 -13.05
CA VAL A 165 -9.78 -23.16 -13.17
C VAL A 165 -9.21 -23.98 -12.02
N VAL A 166 -7.92 -23.83 -11.71
CA VAL A 166 -7.27 -24.53 -10.59
C VAL A 166 -7.87 -24.08 -9.25
N GLY A 167 -8.07 -22.77 -9.07
CA GLY A 167 -8.74 -22.24 -7.88
C GLY A 167 -10.15 -22.79 -7.69
N ARG A 168 -10.87 -23.07 -8.78
CA ARG A 168 -12.23 -23.64 -8.72
C ARG A 168 -12.25 -25.11 -8.34
N ASN A 169 -11.26 -25.87 -8.79
CA ASN A 169 -11.15 -27.27 -8.41
C ASN A 169 -10.71 -27.44 -6.95
N TRP A 170 -9.92 -26.49 -6.42
CA TRP A 170 -9.50 -26.52 -5.01
C TRP A 170 -10.57 -25.97 -4.07
N SER A 171 -11.37 -25.01 -4.54
CA SER A 171 -12.43 -24.41 -3.74
C SER A 171 -13.65 -25.33 -3.67
N GLY A 172 -13.94 -25.82 -2.46
CA GLY A 172 -15.17 -26.55 -2.16
C GLY A 172 -16.42 -25.66 -2.22
N ALA A 173 -17.60 -26.27 -2.02
CA ALA A 173 -18.83 -25.51 -1.87
C ALA A 173 -18.73 -24.57 -0.64
N PRO A 174 -19.30 -23.34 -0.70
CA PRO A 174 -19.23 -22.39 0.40
C PRO A 174 -20.01 -22.97 1.58
N ASN A 175 -19.29 -23.26 2.66
CA ASN A 175 -19.88 -23.75 3.89
C ASN A 175 -20.24 -22.56 4.78
N ASN A 176 -21.44 -22.01 4.56
CA ASN A 176 -21.91 -20.88 5.35
C ASN A 176 -22.27 -21.37 6.76
N PRO A 177 -21.82 -20.69 7.83
CA PRO A 177 -22.08 -21.09 9.22
C PRO A 177 -23.57 -20.98 9.61
N CYS A 178 -24.38 -20.29 8.80
CA CYS A 178 -25.82 -20.17 8.99
C CYS A 178 -26.58 -20.25 7.65
N ARG A 179 -27.86 -20.64 7.73
CA ARG A 179 -28.75 -20.69 6.58
C ARG A 179 -29.08 -19.27 6.10
N VAL A 180 -28.80 -19.01 4.84
CA VAL A 180 -29.07 -17.70 4.21
C VAL A 180 -30.57 -17.54 3.95
N LYS A 181 -31.15 -16.40 4.35
CA LYS A 181 -32.55 -16.07 4.04
C LYS A 181 -32.68 -15.69 2.56
N THR A 182 -33.69 -16.21 1.86
CA THR A 182 -33.87 -15.96 0.41
C THR A 182 -34.56 -14.62 0.14
N ILE A 183 -35.46 -14.17 1.03
CA ILE A 183 -36.22 -12.94 0.89
C ILE A 183 -35.48 -11.81 1.63
N PRO A 184 -35.16 -10.67 0.99
CA PRO A 184 -34.51 -9.56 1.67
C PRO A 184 -35.49 -8.93 2.65
N ARG A 185 -35.03 -8.65 3.88
CA ARG A 185 -35.83 -7.92 4.86
C ARG A 185 -36.15 -6.50 4.35
N PRO A 186 -37.31 -5.93 4.71
CA PRO A 186 -37.56 -4.51 4.50
C PRO A 186 -36.54 -3.69 5.31
N ILE A 187 -35.84 -2.76 4.65
CA ILE A 187 -34.88 -1.87 5.27
C ILE A 187 -35.59 -0.54 5.53
N PRO A 188 -35.52 0.04 6.75
CA PRO A 188 -36.10 1.35 7.03
C PRO A 188 -35.49 2.42 6.11
N GLU A 189 -36.23 3.50 5.85
CA GLU A 189 -35.75 4.58 5.00
C GLU A 189 -34.47 5.20 5.58
N LYS A 190 -33.39 5.14 4.79
CA LYS A 190 -32.09 5.68 5.16
C LYS A 190 -32.07 7.20 4.94
N LYS A 191 -31.48 7.92 5.90
CA LYS A 191 -31.17 9.34 5.74
C LYS A 191 -30.14 9.55 4.62
N TRP A 192 -30.14 10.73 4.00
CA TRP A 192 -29.30 11.05 2.83
C TRP A 192 -27.80 10.79 3.06
N TYR A 193 -27.29 11.09 4.26
CA TYR A 193 -25.88 10.92 4.63
C TYR A 193 -25.48 9.46 4.93
N LEU A 194 -26.46 8.56 5.09
CA LEU A 194 -26.24 7.12 5.27
C LEU A 194 -26.35 6.36 3.94
N THR A 195 -26.41 7.07 2.82
CA THR A 195 -26.37 6.42 1.50
C THR A 195 -24.97 5.83 1.25
N PRO A 196 -24.85 4.63 0.67
CA PRO A 196 -23.55 3.98 0.45
C PRO A 196 -22.54 4.83 -0.32
N SER A 197 -23.00 5.66 -1.26
CA SER A 197 -22.16 6.58 -2.02
C SER A 197 -21.55 7.67 -1.15
N VAL A 198 -22.36 8.34 -0.32
CA VAL A 198 -21.91 9.42 0.58
C VAL A 198 -20.97 8.84 1.64
N VAL A 199 -21.33 7.71 2.24
CA VAL A 199 -20.47 7.04 3.23
C VAL A 199 -19.15 6.61 2.61
N SER A 200 -19.14 6.08 1.38
CA SER A 200 -17.91 5.71 0.68
C SER A 200 -17.03 6.91 0.37
N MET A 201 -17.59 8.06 -0.03
CA MET A 201 -16.81 9.27 -0.29
C MET A 201 -16.25 9.88 1.00
N MET A 202 -17.08 10.02 2.05
CA MET A 202 -16.65 10.57 3.33
C MET A 202 -15.62 9.67 4.02
N GLY A 203 -15.83 8.36 3.99
CA GLY A 203 -14.88 7.39 4.53
C GLY A 203 -13.55 7.36 3.76
N GLY A 204 -13.56 7.64 2.46
CA GLY A 204 -12.37 7.71 1.62
C GLY A 204 -11.54 8.99 1.81
N LEU A 205 -12.10 10.05 2.40
CA LEU A 205 -11.42 11.33 2.56
C LEU A 205 -10.22 11.25 3.53
N LEU A 206 -10.36 10.50 4.63
CA LEU A 206 -9.29 10.31 5.61
C LEU A 206 -8.06 9.57 5.04
N PRO A 207 -8.21 8.37 4.42
CA PRO A 207 -7.06 7.69 3.81
C PRO A 207 -6.50 8.49 2.63
N PHE A 208 -7.33 9.21 1.87
CA PHE A 208 -6.86 10.10 0.80
C PHE A 208 -5.96 11.21 1.34
N GLY A 209 -6.38 11.92 2.39
CA GLY A 209 -5.59 12.99 3.00
C GLY A 209 -4.24 12.51 3.53
N SER A 210 -4.24 11.34 4.18
CA SER A 210 -3.00 10.71 4.69
C SER A 210 -2.01 10.39 3.56
N ILE A 211 -2.47 9.79 2.46
CA ILE A 211 -1.59 9.42 1.34
C ILE A 211 -1.17 10.66 0.54
N PHE A 212 -2.06 11.64 0.39
CA PHE A 212 -1.79 12.87 -0.38
C PHE A 212 -0.62 13.67 0.20
N ILE A 213 -0.57 13.83 1.52
CA ILE A 213 0.52 14.56 2.19
C ILE A 213 1.86 13.86 1.95
N GLU A 214 1.91 12.54 2.10
CA GLU A 214 3.13 11.75 1.84
C GLU A 214 3.57 11.85 0.37
N MET A 215 2.62 11.72 -0.56
CA MET A 215 2.90 11.84 -1.99
C MET A 215 3.44 13.23 -2.36
N TYR A 216 2.91 14.29 -1.73
CA TYR A 216 3.42 15.65 -1.89
C TYR A 216 4.89 15.78 -1.47
N PHE A 217 5.28 15.21 -0.33
CA PHE A 217 6.67 15.21 0.13
C PHE A 217 7.59 14.44 -0.81
N VAL A 218 7.13 13.28 -1.31
CA VAL A 218 7.87 12.50 -2.31
C VAL A 218 8.11 13.31 -3.58
N PHE A 219 7.07 13.93 -4.14
CA PHE A 219 7.21 14.74 -5.36
C PHE A 219 8.08 15.98 -5.15
N THR A 220 7.92 16.68 -4.03
CA THR A 220 8.75 17.82 -3.67
C THR A 220 10.23 17.41 -3.55
N SER A 221 10.50 16.24 -2.99
CA SER A 221 11.87 15.71 -2.85
C SER A 221 12.51 15.40 -4.21
N PHE A 222 11.77 14.79 -5.14
CA PHE A 222 12.26 14.54 -6.50
C PHE A 222 12.53 15.83 -7.28
N TRP A 223 11.65 16.83 -7.16
CA TRP A 223 11.81 18.09 -7.87
C TRP A 223 12.99 18.90 -7.31
N ASN A 224 13.15 18.94 -5.99
CA ASN A 224 14.29 19.57 -5.34
C ASN A 224 15.61 18.86 -5.69
N TYR A 225 15.62 17.52 -5.75
CA TYR A 225 16.80 16.76 -6.17
C TYR A 225 17.19 17.05 -7.62
N LYS A 226 16.22 17.10 -8.54
CA LYS A 226 16.48 17.40 -9.96
C LYS A 226 16.91 18.87 -10.16
N ALA A 227 16.33 19.81 -9.44
CA ALA A 227 16.73 21.23 -9.48
C ALA A 227 18.14 21.45 -8.89
N ALA A 228 18.48 20.78 -7.78
CA ALA A 228 19.81 20.84 -7.18
C ALA A 228 20.89 20.25 -8.11
N ASN A 229 20.64 19.08 -8.74
CA ASN A 229 21.58 18.48 -9.67
C ASN A 229 21.66 19.21 -11.03
N SER A 230 20.55 19.79 -11.51
CA SER A 230 20.56 20.60 -12.74
C SER A 230 21.25 21.94 -12.53
N GLY A 231 21.07 22.57 -11.35
CA GLY A 231 21.81 23.77 -10.94
C GLY A 231 23.31 23.48 -10.74
N ALA A 232 23.67 22.31 -10.20
CA ALA A 232 25.06 21.87 -10.12
C ALA A 232 25.68 21.63 -11.51
N MET A 233 24.94 21.03 -12.46
CA MET A 233 25.39 20.85 -13.85
C MET A 233 25.56 22.18 -14.61
N VAL A 234 24.64 23.14 -14.42
CA VAL A 234 24.75 24.48 -15.04
C VAL A 234 25.92 25.28 -14.43
N SER A 235 26.21 25.10 -13.14
CA SER A 235 27.38 25.71 -12.49
C SER A 235 28.71 25.03 -12.87
N THR A 236 28.70 23.72 -13.22
CA THR A 236 29.90 23.01 -13.71
C THR A 236 30.20 23.20 -15.19
N SER A 237 29.27 23.75 -15.99
CA SER A 237 29.52 24.07 -17.41
C SER A 237 30.17 25.44 -17.65
N LEU A 238 30.22 26.33 -16.65
CA LEU A 238 30.78 27.69 -16.80
C LEU A 238 32.22 27.85 -16.29
N PHE A 239 32.84 26.79 -15.77
CA PHE A 239 34.24 26.80 -15.38
C PHE A 239 34.99 25.65 -16.06
N PRO A 240 36.11 25.91 -16.77
CA PRO A 240 36.90 24.86 -17.39
C PRO A 240 37.45 23.91 -16.31
N ARG A 241 37.18 22.62 -16.45
CA ARG A 241 37.88 21.56 -15.70
C ARG A 241 39.35 21.54 -16.13
N GLN A 242 40.26 21.97 -15.26
CA GLN A 242 41.67 21.57 -15.40
C GLN A 242 41.82 20.09 -14.98
N PRO A 243 42.53 19.26 -15.76
CA PRO A 243 42.83 17.89 -15.35
C PRO A 243 44.04 17.90 -14.42
N GLY A 244 43.83 17.61 -13.14
CA GLY A 244 44.92 17.44 -12.17
C GLY A 244 44.99 16.00 -11.70
N LEU A 245 45.75 15.16 -12.40
CA LEU A 245 46.25 13.89 -11.87
C LEU A 245 47.52 14.17 -11.06
N THR A 246 47.51 13.69 -9.82
CA THR A 246 48.67 13.25 -9.02
C THR A 246 49.86 14.20 -8.85
N SER A 247 49.95 14.84 -7.68
CA SER A 247 51.22 14.91 -6.95
C SER A 247 50.94 14.98 -5.45
N LEU A 248 51.48 14.00 -4.74
CA LEU A 248 51.68 14.03 -3.30
C LEU A 248 52.51 15.26 -2.91
N GLN A 249 52.23 15.75 -1.71
CA GLN A 249 53.01 16.68 -0.89
C GLN A 249 52.64 18.17 -0.89
N LEU A 250 52.47 18.64 0.36
CA LEU A 250 52.81 19.98 0.89
C LEU A 250 51.73 21.07 0.85
N LEU A 251 50.66 20.92 1.64
CA LEU A 251 50.02 22.08 2.27
C LEU A 251 49.44 21.70 3.66
N PRO A 252 49.81 22.40 4.74
CA PRO A 252 49.43 22.07 6.10
C PRO A 252 48.09 22.71 6.51
N HIS A 253 47.44 22.14 7.54
CA HIS A 253 46.29 22.69 8.26
C HIS A 253 44.95 22.81 7.53
N MET A 254 44.18 21.71 7.51
CA MET A 254 42.72 21.79 7.69
C MET A 254 42.13 20.42 8.06
N GLY A 255 42.17 20.09 9.35
CA GLY A 255 41.51 18.91 9.91
C GLY A 255 40.36 19.34 10.84
N GLN A 256 39.22 19.74 10.27
CA GLN A 256 37.96 19.86 11.02
C GLN A 256 36.82 19.30 10.17
N ALA A 257 36.46 18.04 10.44
CA ALA A 257 35.25 17.42 9.94
C ALA A 257 34.03 17.96 10.71
N LEU A 258 32.96 18.28 9.97
CA LEU A 258 31.75 18.99 10.40
C LEU A 258 30.86 18.25 11.42
N PHE A 259 31.21 17.01 11.77
CA PHE A 259 30.63 16.24 12.86
C PHE A 259 31.77 15.39 13.41
N GLY A 260 32.17 15.64 14.66
CA GLY A 260 33.41 15.14 15.28
C GLY A 260 33.53 13.62 15.47
N ALA A 261 33.34 12.84 14.40
CA ALA A 261 33.67 11.44 14.33
C ALA A 261 35.02 11.28 13.64
N LYS A 262 36.05 10.90 14.41
CA LYS A 262 37.32 10.46 13.85
C LYS A 262 37.20 8.97 13.55
N ALA A 263 37.22 8.60 12.28
CA ALA A 263 37.30 7.19 11.89
C ALA A 263 38.75 6.73 12.10
N ASP A 264 38.94 5.81 13.04
CA ASP A 264 40.21 5.08 13.15
C ASP A 264 40.05 3.69 12.52
N LEU A 265 41.08 3.25 11.82
CA LEU A 265 41.04 2.10 10.92
C LEU A 265 41.09 0.79 11.72
N GLY A 266 39.97 0.42 12.34
CA GLY A 266 39.85 -0.85 13.07
C GLY A 266 38.67 -0.87 14.05
N VAL A 267 37.58 -1.52 13.64
CA VAL A 267 36.48 -2.10 14.45
C VAL A 267 36.29 -1.52 15.87
N ARG A 268 35.93 -0.23 15.99
CA ARG A 268 35.05 0.33 17.04
C ARG A 268 34.94 1.85 16.89
N ILE A 269 33.72 2.36 16.71
CA ILE A 269 33.44 3.80 16.72
C ILE A 269 33.14 4.19 18.18
N MET A 270 34.02 4.97 18.81
CA MET A 270 33.78 5.59 20.12
C MET A 270 33.40 7.05 19.91
N ALA A 271 32.15 7.41 20.26
CA ALA A 271 31.71 8.80 20.28
C ALA A 271 32.21 9.48 21.56
N GLN A 272 33.00 10.56 21.45
CA GLN A 272 33.36 11.41 22.58
C GLN A 272 32.51 12.66 22.58
N ALA A 273 31.88 12.98 23.71
CA ALA A 273 31.19 14.25 23.89
C ALA A 273 32.22 15.35 24.22
N LYS A 274 32.01 16.56 23.71
CA LYS A 274 32.77 17.75 24.11
C LYS A 274 31.83 18.68 24.86
N TYR A 275 32.13 18.97 26.12
CA TYR A 275 31.35 19.91 26.91
C TYR A 275 32.07 21.26 26.99
N LYS A 276 31.30 22.34 26.82
CA LYS A 276 31.75 23.73 26.98
C LYS A 276 31.44 24.20 28.39
N VAL A 277 32.44 24.30 29.24
CA VAL A 277 32.28 24.85 30.60
C VAL A 277 32.62 26.34 30.59
N LYS A 278 31.74 27.16 31.14
CA LYS A 278 31.94 28.60 31.32
C LYS A 278 32.38 28.84 32.76
N LEU A 279 33.58 29.38 32.95
CA LEU A 279 34.06 29.82 34.25
C LEU A 279 33.90 31.35 34.36
N ILE A 280 33.39 31.81 35.50
CA ILE A 280 33.21 33.23 35.81
C ILE A 280 34.32 33.63 36.77
N THR A 281 35.33 34.32 36.25
CA THR A 281 36.46 34.88 37.01
C THR A 281 36.24 36.40 37.15
N PRO A 282 36.74 37.07 38.21
CA PRO A 282 36.56 38.52 38.40
C PRO A 282 37.04 39.41 37.24
N ASP A 283 37.92 38.91 36.36
CA ASP A 283 38.39 39.63 35.16
C ASP A 283 37.60 39.30 33.87
N GLY A 284 36.51 38.53 33.97
CA GLY A 284 35.57 38.25 32.87
C GLY A 284 35.33 36.77 32.55
N MET A 285 34.26 36.50 31.76
CA MET A 285 33.85 35.14 31.39
C MET A 285 34.84 34.48 30.42
N THR A 286 35.45 33.36 30.84
CA THR A 286 36.31 32.53 30.00
C THR A 286 35.67 31.19 29.70
N LYS A 287 35.77 30.75 28.44
CA LYS A 287 35.22 29.47 27.95
C LYS A 287 36.37 28.52 27.68
N ILE A 288 36.31 27.34 28.29
CA ILE A 288 37.32 26.29 28.10
C ILE A 288 36.62 25.05 27.55
N ASP A 289 37.18 24.49 26.47
CA ASP A 289 36.73 23.24 25.87
C ASP A 289 37.51 22.08 26.52
N CYS A 290 36.83 21.23 27.30
CA CYS A 290 37.48 20.11 27.99
C CYS A 290 37.00 18.76 27.42
N PRO A 291 37.91 17.84 27.07
CA PRO A 291 37.56 16.46 26.73
C PRO A 291 37.34 15.60 27.99
N ASP A 292 36.45 14.60 27.90
CA ASP A 292 35.91 13.76 29.00
C ASP A 292 36.93 12.98 29.88
N ALA A 293 38.24 13.13 29.65
CA ALA A 293 39.29 12.38 30.35
C ALA A 293 40.09 13.19 31.39
N VAL A 294 39.73 14.45 31.65
CA VAL A 294 40.44 15.32 32.60
C VAL A 294 39.47 15.86 33.65
N TYR A 295 39.67 15.47 34.92
CA TYR A 295 38.99 16.09 36.05
C TYR A 295 39.68 17.41 36.40
N ILE A 296 38.93 18.50 36.42
CA ILE A 296 39.39 19.79 36.93
C ILE A 296 39.10 19.80 38.43
N LEU A 297 40.14 19.84 39.26
CA LEU A 297 40.06 20.20 40.68
C LEU A 297 40.16 21.71 40.82
#